data_AF-A0AAJ8JR02-F1
#
_entry.id   AF-A0AAJ8JR02-F1
#
_cell.length_a   1.000
_cell.length_b   1.000
_cell.length_c   1.000
_cell.angle_alpha   90.00
_cell.angle_beta   90.00
_cell.angle_gamma   90.00
#
_symmetry.space_group_name_H-M   'P 1'
#
loop_
_entity.id
_entity.type
_entity.pdbx_description
1 polymer ?
#
loop_
_entity_poly.entity_id
_entity_poly.type
_entity_poly.pdbx_seq_one_letter_code
_entity_poly.pdbx_strand_id
1 'polypeptide(L)'
;MSLSSILHLSFLPLLLSKTFIVSFLNPFRRAQAEEARGAITVLVKWGPERFNVPIPQPSMTPLSTLLATLSNQTGIPVDSLKLIYKGAVLKDVSLTISAYGITEGATLVLVGKAGDAPGPSPSVLQATAAPLKKKPKQPETDQEFILVDWIRSLVVSLLDPLLPSVAMFVSNTSPHARNRPARIPAFEVLQKEHARLSEMLLKALLELDGVDIPGSWTEARKERKEGVRRIQGELNKVDESWGERKRLGG
;
A
#
# COMPACT_ATOMS: atom_id res chain seq x y z
N MET A 1 -62.52 36.96 -41.32
CA MET A 1 -61.61 35.85 -40.94
C MET A 1 -60.33 36.07 -41.73
N SER A 2 -59.13 36.29 -41.21
CA SER A 2 -58.58 36.40 -39.87
C SER A 2 -57.43 37.44 -39.95
N LEU A 3 -57.17 38.12 -38.85
CA LEU A 3 -56.26 39.25 -38.69
C LEU A 3 -54.86 38.78 -38.22
N SER A 4 -53.85 39.56 -38.61
CA SER A 4 -52.62 39.87 -37.87
C SER A 4 -51.35 39.02 -38.05
N SER A 5 -50.35 39.70 -38.61
CA SER A 5 -48.92 39.41 -38.56
C SER A 5 -48.24 39.96 -37.29
N ILE A 6 -46.95 39.55 -37.14
CA ILE A 6 -45.80 40.18 -36.45
C ILE A 6 -45.62 39.88 -34.94
N LEU A 7 -44.57 39.12 -34.59
CA LEU A 7 -43.37 39.63 -33.89
C LEU A 7 -42.34 38.52 -33.58
N HIS A 8 -41.08 38.89 -33.78
CA HIS A 8 -39.83 38.13 -33.71
C HIS A 8 -39.23 38.23 -32.28
N LEU A 9 -38.65 37.16 -31.72
CA LEU A 9 -37.55 37.18 -30.72
C LEU A 9 -37.07 35.73 -30.49
N SER A 10 -35.97 35.24 -31.07
CA SER A 10 -34.56 35.34 -30.62
C SER A 10 -34.23 34.60 -29.30
N PHE A 11 -33.21 33.72 -29.37
CA PHE A 11 -32.30 33.16 -28.33
C PHE A 11 -32.50 31.71 -27.80
N LEU A 12 -31.66 30.79 -28.32
CA LEU A 12 -31.00 29.65 -27.64
C LEU A 12 -29.84 30.20 -26.75
N PRO A 13 -29.10 29.44 -25.88
CA PRO A 13 -29.18 28.03 -25.46
C PRO A 13 -28.89 27.78 -23.94
N LEU A 14 -28.72 26.49 -23.59
CA LEU A 14 -27.84 25.96 -22.52
C LEU A 14 -28.33 26.02 -21.06
N LEU A 15 -28.44 24.86 -20.40
CA LEU A 15 -27.47 24.40 -19.38
C LEU A 15 -27.89 23.07 -18.74
N LEU A 16 -26.97 22.11 -18.87
CA LEU A 16 -26.95 20.80 -18.24
C LEU A 16 -26.60 20.97 -16.75
N SER A 17 -27.57 20.91 -15.84
CA SER A 17 -27.29 20.96 -14.41
C SER A 17 -26.92 19.57 -13.88
N LYS A 18 -25.62 19.35 -13.72
CA LYS A 18 -25.01 18.29 -12.90
C LYS A 18 -25.50 18.45 -11.45
N THR A 19 -26.31 17.53 -10.95
CA THR A 19 -26.57 17.43 -9.51
C THR A 19 -25.45 16.61 -8.86
N PHE A 20 -24.57 17.32 -8.17
CA PHE A 20 -23.55 16.76 -7.30
C PHE A 20 -24.21 16.01 -6.14
N ILE A 21 -23.69 14.82 -5.85
CA ILE A 21 -24.01 14.01 -4.67
C ILE A 21 -23.53 14.79 -3.44
N VAL A 22 -24.47 15.38 -2.71
CA VAL A 22 -24.23 15.98 -1.39
C VAL A 22 -24.27 14.84 -0.36
N SER A 23 -23.13 14.19 -0.15
CA SER A 23 -22.93 13.29 1.00
C SER A 23 -22.73 14.15 2.26
N PHE A 24 -23.82 14.49 2.94
CA PHE A 24 -23.79 15.11 4.26
C PHE A 24 -24.78 14.40 5.18
N LEU A 25 -24.28 13.44 5.96
CA LEU A 25 -24.62 13.23 7.37
C LEU A 25 -23.72 12.13 7.95
N ASN A 26 -22.41 12.37 7.98
CA ASN A 26 -21.53 11.66 8.90
C ASN A 26 -21.22 12.61 10.07
N PRO A 27 -21.90 12.50 11.23
CA PRO A 27 -21.73 13.41 12.36
C PRO A 27 -20.30 13.38 12.94
N PHE A 28 -19.53 12.34 12.64
CA PHE A 28 -18.14 12.19 13.09
C PHE A 28 -17.13 13.05 12.32
N ARG A 29 -17.47 13.59 11.13
CA ARG A 29 -16.56 14.51 10.42
C ARG A 29 -16.37 15.84 11.14
N ARG A 30 -17.38 16.31 11.88
CA ARG A 30 -17.27 17.55 12.68
C ARG A 30 -16.31 17.35 13.86
N ALA A 31 -16.45 16.25 14.59
CA ALA A 31 -15.54 15.91 15.70
C ALA A 31 -14.08 15.76 15.21
N GLN A 32 -13.85 15.04 14.11
CA GLN A 32 -12.50 14.90 13.53
C GLN A 32 -11.94 16.22 12.99
N ALA A 33 -12.78 17.08 12.40
CA ALA A 33 -12.35 18.38 11.89
C ALA A 33 -12.08 19.41 13.00
N GLU A 34 -12.72 19.26 14.16
CA GLU A 34 -12.52 20.10 15.34
C GLU A 34 -11.26 19.67 16.11
N GLU A 35 -11.00 18.35 16.19
CA GLU A 35 -9.75 17.76 16.71
C GLU A 35 -8.52 18.16 15.87
N ALA A 36 -8.68 18.35 14.55
CA ALA A 36 -7.60 18.75 13.66
C ALA A 36 -7.13 20.21 13.80
N ARG A 37 -7.88 21.09 14.49
CA ARG A 37 -7.56 22.55 14.57
C ARG A 37 -6.34 22.90 15.44
N GLY A 38 -5.74 21.92 16.11
CA GLY A 38 -4.52 22.07 16.88
C GLY A 38 -3.55 20.90 16.73
N ALA A 39 -3.74 20.06 15.71
CA ALA A 39 -2.92 18.87 15.53
C ALA A 39 -1.52 19.27 15.04
N ILE A 40 -0.50 18.92 15.81
CA ILE A 40 0.90 19.15 15.43
C ILE A 40 1.51 17.84 14.95
N THR A 41 2.37 17.90 13.94
CA THR A 41 3.17 16.74 13.52
C THR A 41 4.58 16.87 14.08
N VAL A 42 5.06 15.86 14.81
CA VAL A 42 6.43 15.85 15.33
C VAL A 42 7.27 14.80 14.61
N LEU A 43 8.53 15.12 14.36
CA LEU A 43 9.49 14.25 13.70
C LEU A 43 10.32 13.51 14.76
N VAL A 44 10.17 12.20 14.86
CA VAL A 44 10.92 11.37 15.81
C VAL A 44 12.01 10.62 15.06
N LYS A 45 13.26 10.87 15.42
CA LYS A 45 14.45 10.20 14.87
C LYS A 45 14.86 9.05 15.78
N TRP A 46 14.92 7.83 15.25
CA TRP A 46 15.35 6.64 15.99
C TRP A 46 16.47 5.95 15.21
N GLY A 47 17.72 6.10 15.66
CA GLY A 47 18.88 5.62 14.91
C GLY A 47 18.90 6.17 13.47
N PRO A 48 18.88 5.32 12.43
CA PRO A 48 18.77 5.75 11.03
C PRO A 48 17.35 6.09 10.57
N GLU A 49 16.31 5.71 11.34
CA GLU A 49 14.90 5.85 10.95
C GLU A 49 14.30 7.17 11.43
N ARG A 50 13.29 7.67 10.71
CA ARG A 50 12.56 8.91 11.05
C ARG A 50 11.07 8.71 10.85
N PHE A 51 10.29 9.03 11.87
CA PHE A 51 8.84 8.88 11.87
C PHE A 51 8.15 10.22 12.09
N ASN A 52 7.06 10.45 11.37
CA ASN A 52 6.18 11.59 11.61
C ASN A 52 5.02 11.12 12.48
N VAL A 53 4.93 11.61 13.71
CA VAL A 53 3.85 11.28 14.64
C VAL A 53 2.88 12.47 14.70
N PRO A 54 1.63 12.30 14.22
CA PRO A 54 0.61 13.32 14.39
C PRO A 54 0.10 13.30 15.84
N ILE A 55 0.08 14.47 16.48
CA ILE A 55 -0.39 14.69 17.83
C ILE A 55 -1.62 15.58 17.73
N PRO A 56 -2.84 15.06 17.94
CA PRO A 56 -4.08 15.80 17.72
C PRO A 56 -4.24 16.99 18.67
N GLN A 57 -3.76 16.90 19.92
CA GLN A 57 -3.91 17.96 20.92
C GLN A 57 -2.66 18.12 21.80
N PRO A 58 -1.65 18.89 21.39
CA PRO A 58 -0.38 19.00 22.13
C PRO A 58 -0.52 19.56 23.55
N SER A 59 -1.58 20.33 23.82
CA SER A 59 -1.88 20.89 25.15
C SER A 59 -2.48 19.88 26.12
N MET A 60 -3.14 18.82 25.63
CA MET A 60 -3.81 17.80 26.45
C MET A 60 -3.11 16.44 26.39
N THR A 61 -2.37 16.14 25.31
CA THR A 61 -1.69 14.86 25.16
C THR A 61 -0.47 14.79 26.09
N PRO A 62 -0.48 13.88 27.08
CA PRO A 62 0.68 13.66 27.94
C PRO A 62 1.79 12.97 27.17
N LEU A 63 3.03 13.13 27.66
CA LEU A 63 4.18 12.43 27.11
C LEU A 63 3.97 10.90 27.13
N SER A 64 3.25 10.36 28.11
CA SER A 64 2.89 8.93 28.21
C SER A 64 2.21 8.38 26.95
N THR A 65 1.28 9.12 26.38
CA THR A 65 0.57 8.71 25.16
C THR A 65 1.52 8.68 23.97
N LEU A 66 2.39 9.70 23.84
CA LEU A 66 3.42 9.74 22.80
C LEU A 66 4.41 8.57 22.96
N LEU A 67 4.83 8.27 24.18
CA LEU A 67 5.71 7.15 24.50
C LEU A 67 5.04 5.81 24.17
N ALA A 68 3.76 5.63 24.48
CA ALA A 68 3.01 4.44 24.11
C ALA A 68 2.89 4.30 22.58
N THR A 69 2.61 5.38 21.85
CA THR A 69 2.62 5.37 20.38
C THR A 69 3.99 4.99 19.83
N LEU A 70 5.07 5.55 20.38
CA LEU A 70 6.44 5.22 19.95
C LEU A 70 6.87 3.82 20.34
N SER A 71 6.44 3.33 21.50
CA SER A 71 6.67 1.96 21.95
C SER A 71 6.00 0.96 21.00
N ASN A 72 4.75 1.22 20.61
CA ASN A 72 4.03 0.42 19.61
C ASN A 72 4.71 0.46 18.23
N GLN A 73 5.27 1.62 17.84
CA GLN A 73 5.92 1.78 16.53
C GLN A 73 7.33 1.18 16.47
N THR A 74 8.08 1.23 17.57
CA THR A 74 9.49 0.80 17.62
C THR A 74 9.71 -0.57 18.26
N GLY A 75 8.69 -1.13 18.93
CA GLY A 75 8.78 -2.39 19.66
C GLY A 75 9.61 -2.31 20.96
N ILE A 76 10.02 -1.11 21.37
CA ILE A 76 10.81 -0.88 22.58
C ILE A 76 9.85 -0.69 23.75
N PRO A 77 10.03 -1.38 24.89
CA PRO A 77 9.18 -1.17 26.06
C PRO A 77 9.31 0.26 26.58
N VAL A 78 8.21 0.84 27.06
CA VAL A 78 8.12 2.23 27.52
C VAL A 78 9.20 2.56 28.57
N ASP A 79 9.59 1.59 29.40
CA ASP A 79 10.59 1.75 30.46
C ASP A 79 12.03 1.93 29.93
N SER A 80 12.36 1.37 28.77
CA SER A 80 13.68 1.51 28.15
C SER A 80 13.74 2.61 27.09
N LEU A 81 12.63 3.29 26.86
CA LEU A 81 12.46 4.35 25.87
C LEU A 81 12.80 5.72 26.50
N LYS A 82 13.78 6.42 25.90
CA LYS A 82 14.17 7.78 26.28
C LYS A 82 13.96 8.72 25.10
N LEU A 83 13.18 9.78 25.31
CA LEU A 83 12.96 10.82 24.31
C LEU A 83 13.84 12.03 24.62
N ILE A 84 14.54 12.55 23.62
CA ILE A 84 15.44 13.68 23.74
C ILE A 84 14.92 14.81 22.86
N TYR A 85 14.70 15.98 23.45
CA TYR A 85 14.28 17.20 22.75
C TYR A 85 15.22 18.34 23.10
N LYS A 86 15.79 19.02 22.09
CA LYS A 86 16.74 20.14 22.28
C LYS A 86 17.87 19.86 23.29
N GLY A 87 18.35 18.61 23.34
CA GLY A 87 19.41 18.17 24.25
C GLY A 87 18.96 17.79 25.67
N ALA A 88 17.68 17.96 26.00
CA ALA A 88 17.09 17.51 27.27
C ALA A 88 16.40 16.15 27.10
N VAL A 89 16.64 15.22 28.04
CA VAL A 89 15.90 13.96 28.11
C VAL A 89 14.56 14.25 28.78
N LEU A 90 13.47 13.98 28.09
CA LEU A 90 12.11 14.13 28.61
C LEU A 90 11.82 12.94 29.52
N LYS A 91 11.69 13.20 30.82
CA LYS A 91 11.51 12.17 31.86
C LYS A 91 10.12 12.17 32.49
N ASP A 92 9.46 13.34 32.54
CA ASP A 92 8.17 13.45 33.21
C ASP A 92 7.05 13.03 32.26
N VAL A 93 6.65 11.77 32.41
CA VAL A 93 5.63 11.06 31.63
C VAL A 93 4.23 11.71 31.74
N SER A 94 3.99 12.43 32.84
CA SER A 94 2.73 13.13 33.12
C SER A 94 2.64 14.55 32.56
N LEU A 95 3.75 15.13 32.09
CA LEU A 95 3.75 16.47 31.53
C LEU A 95 3.23 16.44 30.08
N THR A 96 2.52 17.50 29.67
CA THR A 96 1.98 17.59 28.31
C THR A 96 3.05 17.97 27.30
N ILE A 97 2.86 17.56 26.04
CA ILE A 97 3.81 17.81 24.94
C ILE A 97 4.07 19.31 24.77
N SER A 98 3.04 20.15 24.92
CA SER A 98 3.14 21.61 24.88
C SER A 98 3.99 22.18 26.03
N ALA A 99 3.93 21.59 27.23
CA ALA A 99 4.70 22.05 28.38
C ALA A 99 6.23 21.86 28.20
N TYR A 100 6.65 20.94 27.33
CA TYR A 100 8.04 20.78 26.90
C TYR A 100 8.45 21.73 25.76
N GLY A 101 7.54 22.61 25.31
CA GLY A 101 7.77 23.51 24.18
C GLY A 101 7.90 22.79 22.84
N ILE A 102 7.27 21.60 22.71
CA ILE A 102 7.24 20.82 21.47
C ILE A 102 6.15 21.41 20.58
N THR A 103 6.57 21.97 19.45
CA THR A 103 5.71 22.62 18.45
C THR A 103 5.59 21.77 17.19
N GLU A 104 4.77 22.22 16.24
CA GLU A 104 4.71 21.62 14.90
C GLU A 104 6.09 21.56 14.23
N GLY A 105 6.41 20.41 13.65
CA GLY A 105 7.71 20.13 13.03
C GLY A 105 8.85 19.88 14.03
N ALA A 106 8.59 19.83 15.33
CA ALA A 106 9.63 19.58 16.33
C ALA A 106 10.33 18.24 16.09
N THR A 107 11.67 18.26 16.13
CA THR A 107 12.49 17.06 15.98
C THR A 107 12.86 16.50 17.35
N LEU A 108 12.42 15.27 17.61
CA LEU A 108 12.71 14.50 18.81
C LEU A 108 13.69 13.37 18.44
N VAL A 109 14.58 13.01 19.35
CA VAL A 109 15.46 11.85 19.19
C VAL A 109 15.05 10.78 20.16
N LEU A 110 14.75 9.60 19.62
CA LEU A 110 14.38 8.42 20.37
C LEU A 110 15.62 7.56 20.61
N VAL A 111 15.87 7.23 21.86
CA VAL A 111 16.93 6.32 22.29
C VAL A 111 16.29 5.23 23.13
N GLY A 112 16.35 3.99 22.68
CA GLY A 112 15.93 2.86 23.49
C GLY A 112 16.74 1.63 23.18
N LYS A 113 17.02 0.84 24.21
CA LYS A 113 17.70 -0.44 24.10
C LYS A 113 16.61 -1.51 24.02
N ALA A 114 16.60 -2.30 22.96
CA ALA A 114 15.75 -3.49 22.86
C ALA A 114 16.09 -4.40 24.06
N GLY A 115 15.23 -4.34 25.07
CA GLY A 115 15.38 -5.07 26.32
C GLY A 115 14.58 -6.34 26.22
N ASP A 116 15.29 -7.47 26.36
CA ASP A 116 14.75 -8.79 26.56
C ASP A 116 13.82 -8.77 27.80
N ALA A 117 12.54 -9.06 27.61
CA ALA A 117 11.56 -9.19 28.69
C ALA A 117 10.88 -10.58 28.59
N PRO A 118 10.90 -11.38 29.67
CA PRO A 118 10.47 -12.78 29.63
C PRO A 118 8.97 -12.96 29.92
N GLY A 119 8.29 -13.70 29.02
CA GLY A 119 7.17 -14.61 29.31
C GLY A 119 5.75 -14.02 29.48
N PRO A 120 4.71 -14.88 29.49
CA PRO A 120 4.10 -15.45 28.27
C PRO A 120 2.58 -15.23 28.23
N SER A 121 1.97 -15.10 27.04
CA SER A 121 0.64 -15.71 26.77
C SER A 121 0.28 -15.66 25.28
N PRO A 122 -0.25 -16.75 24.70
CA PRO A 122 -0.63 -16.82 23.29
C PRO A 122 -2.11 -16.41 23.13
N SER A 123 -2.42 -15.45 22.26
CA SER A 123 -3.70 -15.40 21.53
C SER A 123 -3.82 -14.26 20.52
N VAL A 124 -3.91 -14.68 19.26
CA VAL A 124 -4.79 -14.18 18.19
C VAL A 124 -4.48 -12.83 17.52
N LEU A 125 -3.92 -12.95 16.31
CA LEU A 125 -4.29 -12.28 15.04
C LEU A 125 -4.91 -10.87 15.14
N GLN A 126 -4.18 -9.83 14.67
CA GLN A 126 -4.67 -9.01 13.56
C GLN A 126 -3.58 -8.15 12.92
N ALA A 127 -3.59 -8.16 11.58
CA ALA A 127 -2.69 -7.49 10.67
C ALA A 127 -3.00 -5.99 10.47
N THR A 128 -2.18 -5.37 9.60
CA THR A 128 -2.26 -4.04 8.91
C THR A 128 -1.33 -2.96 9.53
N ALA A 129 -0.41 -2.29 8.82
CA ALA A 129 -0.15 -2.15 7.38
C ALA A 129 1.32 -1.75 7.13
N ALA A 130 1.95 -2.34 6.10
CA ALA A 130 3.19 -1.85 5.47
C ALA A 130 2.82 -0.85 4.34
N PRO A 131 3.74 -0.03 3.77
CA PRO A 131 4.85 -0.57 2.99
C PRO A 131 6.14 0.30 2.98
N LEU A 132 7.24 -0.27 3.45
CA LEU A 132 8.55 0.03 2.86
C LEU A 132 8.85 -1.10 1.88
N LYS A 133 8.96 -0.76 0.60
CA LYS A 133 9.40 -1.65 -0.49
C LYS A 133 10.86 -2.06 -0.25
N LYS A 134 11.11 -2.93 0.73
CA LYS A 134 12.33 -3.74 0.80
C LYS A 134 12.04 -5.03 0.06
N LYS A 135 12.92 -5.35 -0.90
CA LYS A 135 12.92 -6.62 -1.62
C LYS A 135 12.80 -7.77 -0.61
N PRO A 136 11.87 -8.73 -0.77
CA PRO A 136 11.67 -9.80 0.20
C PRO A 136 12.96 -10.61 0.31
N LYS A 137 13.66 -10.50 1.44
CA LYS A 137 14.85 -11.32 1.73
C LYS A 137 14.34 -12.67 2.26
N GLN A 138 14.90 -13.76 1.75
CA GLN A 138 14.57 -15.11 2.21
C GLN A 138 14.87 -15.23 3.72
N PRO A 139 13.96 -15.83 4.52
CA PRO A 139 14.18 -16.04 5.93
C PRO A 139 15.25 -17.12 6.17
N GLU A 140 16.15 -16.87 7.13
CA GLU A 140 17.02 -17.90 7.68
C GLU A 140 16.19 -18.71 8.69
N THR A 141 15.87 -19.96 8.36
CA THR A 141 15.03 -20.83 9.17
C THR A 141 15.47 -22.28 9.02
N ASP A 142 15.27 -23.08 10.07
CA ASP A 142 15.45 -24.54 10.03
C ASP A 142 14.12 -25.27 9.81
N GLN A 143 13.02 -24.52 9.69
CA GLN A 143 11.66 -25.05 9.61
C GLN A 143 11.11 -24.89 8.20
N GLU A 144 10.86 -26.02 7.52
CA GLU A 144 10.38 -26.04 6.13
C GLU A 144 9.08 -25.26 5.93
N PHE A 145 8.13 -25.34 6.87
CA PHE A 145 6.83 -24.67 6.72
C PHE A 145 6.92 -23.14 6.68
N ILE A 146 7.92 -22.55 7.34
CA ILE A 146 8.17 -21.10 7.30
C ILE A 146 8.62 -20.71 5.90
N LEU A 147 9.50 -21.49 5.28
CA LEU A 147 9.92 -21.23 3.90
C LEU A 147 8.76 -21.44 2.92
N VAL A 148 7.91 -22.45 3.11
CA VAL A 148 6.70 -22.66 2.29
C VAL A 148 5.77 -21.45 2.32
N ASP A 149 5.45 -20.94 3.53
CA ASP A 149 4.56 -19.78 3.67
C ASP A 149 5.18 -18.50 3.08
N TRP A 150 6.50 -18.35 3.24
CA TRP A 150 7.23 -17.26 2.62
C TRP A 150 7.24 -17.35 1.09
N ILE A 151 7.48 -18.53 0.50
CA ILE A 151 7.40 -18.75 -0.96
C ILE A 151 6.01 -18.40 -1.47
N ARG A 152 4.95 -18.83 -0.77
CA ARG A 152 3.57 -18.48 -1.12
C ARG A 152 3.35 -16.97 -1.11
N SER A 153 3.79 -16.31 -0.05
CA SER A 153 3.69 -14.85 0.10
C SER A 153 4.49 -14.11 -0.98
N LEU A 154 5.66 -14.63 -1.34
CA LEU A 154 6.48 -14.11 -2.43
C LEU A 154 5.72 -14.19 -3.75
N VAL A 155 5.19 -15.37 -4.11
CA VAL A 155 4.41 -15.57 -5.35
C VAL A 155 3.23 -14.60 -5.42
N VAL A 156 2.46 -14.48 -4.33
CA VAL A 156 1.35 -13.52 -4.21
C VAL A 156 1.83 -12.09 -4.45
N SER A 157 2.91 -11.69 -3.79
CA SER A 157 3.45 -10.33 -3.91
C SER A 157 3.96 -9.99 -5.31
N LEU A 158 4.46 -10.99 -6.05
CA LEU A 158 4.98 -10.83 -7.41
C LEU A 158 3.86 -10.85 -8.45
N LEU A 159 2.87 -11.73 -8.29
CA LEU A 159 1.88 -12.00 -9.33
C LEU A 159 0.62 -11.14 -9.19
N ASP A 160 0.07 -11.00 -7.99
CA ASP A 160 -1.23 -10.32 -7.77
C ASP A 160 -1.25 -8.88 -8.29
N PRO A 161 -0.19 -8.07 -8.15
CA PRO A 161 -0.17 -6.72 -8.71
C PRO A 161 -0.25 -6.69 -10.25
N LEU A 162 0.12 -7.79 -10.92
CA LEU A 162 0.14 -7.90 -12.38
C LEU A 162 -1.18 -8.40 -12.94
N LEU A 163 -1.96 -9.18 -12.18
CA LEU A 163 -3.18 -9.82 -12.65
C LEU A 163 -4.19 -8.85 -13.29
N PRO A 164 -4.45 -7.64 -12.74
CA PRO A 164 -5.38 -6.71 -13.38
C PRO A 164 -4.87 -6.22 -14.74
N SER A 165 -3.57 -5.94 -14.85
CA SER A 165 -2.95 -5.51 -16.11
C SER A 165 -2.93 -6.64 -17.14
N VAL A 166 -2.64 -7.88 -16.72
CA VAL A 166 -2.72 -9.07 -17.59
C VAL A 166 -4.16 -9.27 -18.09
N ALA A 167 -5.15 -9.23 -17.21
CA ALA A 167 -6.56 -9.38 -17.58
C ALA A 167 -7.01 -8.29 -18.56
N MET A 168 -6.60 -7.03 -18.32
CA MET A 168 -6.89 -5.91 -19.21
C MET A 168 -6.16 -6.04 -20.55
N PHE A 169 -4.92 -6.52 -20.55
CA PHE A 169 -4.18 -6.76 -21.78
C PHE A 169 -4.87 -7.82 -22.63
N VAL A 170 -5.17 -8.99 -22.05
CA VAL A 170 -5.86 -10.09 -22.72
C VAL A 170 -7.23 -9.66 -23.25
N SER A 171 -7.96 -8.82 -22.53
CA SER A 171 -9.27 -8.33 -23.01
C SER A 171 -9.18 -7.38 -24.21
N ASN A 172 -8.05 -6.67 -24.35
CA ASN A 172 -7.78 -5.80 -25.49
C ASN A 172 -7.27 -6.56 -26.73
N THR A 173 -6.54 -7.66 -26.52
CA THR A 173 -5.82 -8.37 -27.59
C THR A 173 -6.55 -9.61 -28.10
N SER A 174 -7.21 -10.36 -27.22
CA SER A 174 -7.90 -11.59 -27.63
C SER A 174 -9.24 -11.30 -28.30
N PRO A 175 -9.54 -11.89 -29.47
CA PRO A 175 -10.82 -11.75 -30.14
C PRO A 175 -11.98 -12.40 -29.36
N HIS A 176 -11.69 -13.34 -28.45
CA HIS A 176 -12.70 -14.11 -27.72
C HIS A 176 -12.93 -13.59 -26.29
N ALA A 177 -12.37 -12.42 -25.96
CA ALA A 177 -12.50 -11.82 -24.65
C ALA A 177 -13.96 -11.49 -24.31
N ARG A 178 -14.44 -12.03 -23.18
CA ARG A 178 -15.82 -11.84 -22.69
C ARG A 178 -16.13 -10.37 -22.34
N ASN A 179 -15.12 -9.61 -21.91
CA ASN A 179 -15.22 -8.20 -21.51
C ASN A 179 -14.36 -7.30 -22.41
N ARG A 180 -14.59 -7.36 -23.73
CA ARG A 180 -13.83 -6.57 -24.70
C ARG A 180 -14.21 -5.09 -24.60
N PRO A 181 -13.24 -4.16 -24.46
CA PRO A 181 -13.55 -2.73 -24.40
C PRO A 181 -13.99 -2.19 -25.77
N ALA A 182 -14.86 -1.17 -25.74
CA ALA A 182 -15.40 -0.54 -26.96
C ALA A 182 -14.33 0.16 -27.82
N ARG A 183 -13.24 0.63 -27.18
CA ARG A 183 -12.10 1.25 -27.86
C ARG A 183 -10.83 0.47 -27.54
N ILE A 184 -10.24 -0.13 -28.57
CA ILE A 184 -8.99 -0.87 -28.46
C ILE A 184 -7.83 0.12 -28.63
N PRO A 185 -6.79 0.06 -27.77
CA PRO A 185 -5.58 0.86 -27.94
C PRO A 185 -4.85 0.58 -29.27
N ALA A 186 -3.99 1.52 -29.69
CA ALA A 186 -3.16 1.35 -30.88
C ALA A 186 -2.18 0.18 -30.72
N PHE A 187 -1.80 -0.46 -31.83
CA PHE A 187 -0.91 -1.63 -31.84
C PHE A 187 0.40 -1.38 -31.07
N GLU A 188 1.07 -0.25 -31.30
CA GLU A 188 2.30 0.16 -30.61
C GLU A 188 2.15 0.25 -29.09
N VAL A 189 0.98 0.69 -28.61
CA VAL A 189 0.70 0.79 -27.18
C VAL A 189 0.58 -0.61 -26.58
N LEU A 190 -0.14 -1.51 -27.28
CA LEU A 190 -0.26 -2.90 -26.88
C LEU A 190 1.09 -3.64 -26.96
N GLN A 191 1.93 -3.33 -27.95
CA GLN A 191 3.26 -3.93 -28.07
C GLN A 191 4.16 -3.54 -26.90
N LYS A 192 4.15 -2.27 -26.49
CA LYS A 192 4.88 -1.81 -25.30
C LYS A 192 4.36 -2.46 -24.03
N GLU A 193 3.04 -2.61 -23.91
CA GLU A 193 2.44 -3.25 -22.73
C GLU A 193 2.72 -4.75 -22.69
N HIS A 194 2.71 -5.44 -23.85
CA HIS A 194 3.16 -6.83 -23.98
C HIS A 194 4.58 -7.00 -23.45
N ALA A 195 5.53 -6.21 -23.97
CA ALA A 195 6.92 -6.26 -23.55
C ALA A 195 7.09 -5.99 -22.05
N ARG A 196 6.39 -4.98 -21.52
CA ARG A 196 6.40 -4.65 -20.09
C ARG A 196 5.90 -5.81 -19.23
N LEU A 197 4.77 -6.41 -19.58
CA LEU A 197 4.17 -7.51 -18.82
C LEU A 197 5.04 -8.77 -18.90
N SER A 198 5.53 -9.14 -20.08
CA SER A 198 6.44 -10.27 -20.25
C SER A 198 7.73 -10.07 -19.44
N GLU A 199 8.31 -8.88 -19.43
CA GLU A 199 9.50 -8.58 -18.61
C GLU A 199 9.21 -8.72 -17.12
N MET A 200 8.08 -8.20 -16.62
CA MET A 200 7.72 -8.31 -15.20
C MET A 200 7.46 -9.75 -14.77
N LEU A 201 6.80 -10.55 -15.60
CA LEU A 201 6.55 -11.96 -15.34
C LEU A 201 7.84 -12.80 -15.41
N LEU A 202 8.73 -12.51 -16.35
CA LEU A 202 10.06 -13.15 -16.42
C LEU A 202 10.92 -12.79 -15.20
N LYS A 203 10.90 -11.53 -14.74
CA LYS A 203 11.56 -11.13 -13.49
C LYS A 203 11.00 -11.89 -12.29
N ALA A 204 9.68 -12.07 -12.22
CA ALA A 204 9.06 -12.86 -11.16
C ALA A 204 9.52 -14.33 -11.17
N LEU A 205 9.69 -14.93 -12.35
CA LEU A 205 10.26 -16.28 -12.47
C LEU A 205 11.70 -16.34 -11.95
N LEU A 206 12.55 -15.38 -12.34
CA LEU A 206 13.94 -15.32 -11.87
C LEU A 206 14.03 -15.15 -10.35
N GLU A 207 13.15 -14.34 -9.75
CA GLU A 207 13.11 -14.17 -8.29
C GLU A 207 12.66 -15.45 -7.58
N LEU A 208 11.71 -16.19 -8.15
CA LEU A 208 11.23 -17.44 -7.59
C LEU A 208 12.24 -18.59 -7.76
N ASP A 209 12.94 -18.65 -8.89
CA ASP A 209 14.00 -19.64 -9.15
C ASP A 209 15.25 -19.38 -8.31
N GLY A 210 15.47 -18.13 -7.91
CA GLY A 210 16.55 -17.72 -7.00
C GLY A 210 16.35 -18.12 -5.53
N VAL A 211 15.23 -18.76 -5.17
CA VAL A 211 14.97 -19.23 -3.81
C VAL A 211 15.80 -20.48 -3.53
N ASP A 212 16.65 -20.41 -2.51
CA ASP A 212 17.48 -21.52 -2.06
C ASP A 212 16.66 -22.47 -1.19
N ILE A 213 16.62 -23.75 -1.56
CA ILE A 213 15.79 -24.75 -0.88
C ILE A 213 16.66 -25.99 -0.60
N PRO A 214 16.84 -26.37 0.68
CA PRO A 214 17.54 -27.59 1.06
C PRO A 214 17.00 -28.84 0.37
N GLY A 215 17.90 -29.78 0.05
CA GLY A 215 17.59 -31.04 -0.64
C GLY A 215 16.56 -31.92 0.09
N SER A 216 16.41 -31.80 1.40
CA SER A 216 15.40 -32.53 2.18
C SER A 216 13.99 -31.93 2.13
N TRP A 217 13.84 -30.66 1.74
CA TRP A 217 12.57 -29.93 1.85
C TRP A 217 11.69 -30.09 0.58
N THR A 218 10.85 -31.11 0.60
CA THR A 218 10.00 -31.50 -0.54
C THR A 218 8.80 -30.57 -0.76
N GLU A 219 8.14 -30.12 0.30
CA GLU A 219 6.97 -29.24 0.20
C GLU A 219 7.39 -27.83 -0.23
N ALA A 220 8.53 -27.32 0.23
CA ALA A 220 9.07 -26.04 -0.25
C ALA A 220 9.35 -26.07 -1.75
N ARG A 221 9.97 -27.14 -2.27
CA ARG A 221 10.18 -27.32 -3.71
C ARG A 221 8.88 -27.41 -4.50
N LYS A 222 7.89 -28.10 -3.95
CA LYS A 222 6.56 -28.24 -4.55
C LYS A 222 5.86 -26.89 -4.61
N GLU A 223 5.87 -26.11 -3.53
CA GLU A 223 5.30 -24.75 -3.51
C GLU A 223 6.00 -23.84 -4.53
N ARG A 224 7.33 -23.87 -4.62
CA ARG A 224 8.08 -23.14 -5.67
C ARG A 224 7.62 -23.55 -7.07
N LYS A 225 7.51 -24.85 -7.34
CA LYS A 225 7.08 -25.39 -8.64
C LYS A 225 5.65 -24.94 -8.99
N GLU A 226 4.75 -24.95 -8.03
CA GLU A 226 3.39 -24.43 -8.21
C GLU A 226 3.40 -22.92 -8.48
N GLY A 227 4.22 -22.14 -7.78
CA GLY A 227 4.41 -20.72 -8.07
C GLY A 227 4.91 -20.46 -9.50
N VAL A 228 5.94 -21.21 -9.94
CA VAL A 228 6.47 -21.14 -11.32
C VAL A 228 5.37 -21.45 -12.33
N ARG A 229 4.61 -22.52 -12.10
CA ARG A 229 3.49 -22.92 -12.97
C ARG A 229 2.44 -21.81 -13.09
N ARG A 230 2.11 -21.11 -12.00
CA ARG A 230 1.15 -20.00 -12.01
C ARG A 230 1.66 -18.83 -12.84
N ILE A 231 2.90 -18.39 -12.61
CA ILE A 231 3.50 -17.27 -13.36
C ILE A 231 3.62 -17.61 -14.85
N GLN A 232 4.08 -18.83 -15.18
CA GLN A 232 4.12 -19.32 -16.57
C GLN A 232 2.72 -19.36 -17.20
N GLY A 233 1.69 -19.72 -16.43
CA GLY A 233 0.31 -19.69 -16.90
C GLY A 233 -0.16 -18.29 -17.32
N GLU A 234 0.17 -17.26 -16.55
CA GLU A 234 -0.14 -15.87 -16.93
C GLU A 234 0.71 -15.38 -18.11
N LEU A 235 2.00 -15.75 -18.17
CA LEU A 235 2.86 -15.43 -19.32
C LEU A 235 2.31 -16.04 -20.62
N ASN A 236 1.90 -17.30 -20.59
CA ASN A 236 1.31 -17.97 -21.75
C ASN A 236 0.04 -17.27 -22.24
N LYS A 237 -0.84 -16.81 -21.33
CA LYS A 237 -2.04 -16.05 -21.71
C LYS A 237 -1.69 -14.73 -22.40
N VAL A 238 -0.69 -14.01 -21.88
CA VAL A 238 -0.20 -12.76 -22.46
C VAL A 238 0.35 -13.02 -23.87
N ASP A 239 1.21 -14.03 -24.03
CA ASP A 239 1.85 -14.34 -25.32
C ASP A 239 0.86 -14.89 -26.35
N GLU A 240 -0.07 -15.74 -25.94
CA GLU A 240 -1.11 -16.30 -26.80
C GLU A 240 -2.02 -15.19 -27.33
N SER A 241 -2.58 -14.37 -26.44
CA SER A 241 -3.48 -13.26 -26.83
C SER A 241 -2.76 -12.22 -27.70
N TRP A 242 -1.47 -11.98 -27.46
CA TRP A 242 -0.65 -11.13 -28.32
C TRP A 242 -0.40 -11.76 -29.70
N GLY A 243 -0.13 -13.07 -29.74
CA GLY A 243 -0.03 -13.84 -30.97
C GLY A 243 -1.28 -13.74 -31.84
N GLU A 244 -2.47 -13.86 -31.23
CA GLU A 244 -3.76 -13.64 -31.90
C GLU A 244 -3.86 -12.22 -32.46
N ARG A 245 -3.52 -11.19 -31.66
CA ARG A 245 -3.59 -9.80 -32.09
C ARG A 245 -2.69 -9.50 -33.29
N LYS A 246 -1.47 -10.04 -33.29
CA LYS A 246 -0.52 -9.90 -34.41
C LYS A 246 -1.07 -10.50 -35.70
N ARG A 247 -1.77 -11.64 -35.63
CA ARG A 247 -2.42 -12.26 -36.80
C ARG A 247 -3.58 -11.41 -37.34
N LEU A 248 -4.24 -10.62 -36.49
CA LEU A 248 -5.40 -9.80 -36.84
C LEU A 248 -5.06 -8.40 -37.35
N GLY A 249 -3.79 -8.00 -37.38
CA GLY A 249 -3.41 -6.67 -37.89
C GLY A 249 -2.06 -6.17 -37.42
N GLY A 250 -1.02 -7.01 -37.54
CA GLY A 250 0.30 -6.49 -37.89
C GLY A 250 0.33 -6.05 -39.35
#